data_AF-A0A411K5D6-F1
#
_entry.id   AF-A0A411K5D6-F1
#
_cell.length_a   1.000
_cell.length_b   1.000
_cell.length_c   1.000
_cell.angle_alpha   90.00
_cell.angle_beta   90.00
_cell.angle_gamma   90.00
#
_symmetry.space_group_name_H-M   'P 1'
#
loop_
_entity.id
_entity.type
_entity.pdbx_description
1 polymer ?
#
loop_
_entity_poly.entity_id
_entity_poly.type
_entity_poly.pdbx_seq_one_letter_code
_entity_poly.pdbx_strand_id
1 'polypeptide(L)'
;MDGIKYAVFTDKSIQLLGKNQYTSNVESGSTRTEIKHWVELFFGVKVIAMNSHRLPGKGRRMGPIMGHTMHYRRMIITLQPGYSIPPLRKKRTEIKILNSMAIHLYKTSTPSTRNGAVDSQVKSNPRNNLIYGQRRCGKGRNARGIITARHRGGGHKRLYRKIDFRRNEKDIYGRIVTIEYDPNRNAYICLIHYGDGEKRYILHPRGAIIGDTIVSGTEVPIKMGNALPLSAV
;
A
#
# COMPACT_ATOMS: atom_id res chain seq x y z
N MET A 1 20.80 -5.47 -22.53
CA MET A 1 19.63 -6.28 -22.91
C MET A 1 19.19 -7.08 -21.70
N ASP A 2 17.97 -6.87 -21.22
CA ASP A 2 17.42 -7.62 -20.09
C ASP A 2 17.04 -9.02 -20.57
N GLY A 3 17.91 -10.02 -20.32
CA GLY A 3 17.74 -11.39 -20.82
C GLY A 3 16.53 -12.13 -20.21
N ILE A 4 15.98 -11.66 -19.08
CA ILE A 4 14.78 -12.21 -18.45
C ILE A 4 13.80 -11.08 -18.13
N LYS A 5 12.56 -11.18 -18.62
CA LYS A 5 11.55 -10.14 -18.42
C LYS A 5 10.87 -10.23 -17.05
N TYR A 6 10.46 -11.43 -16.65
CA TYR A 6 9.96 -11.72 -15.31
C TYR A 6 9.96 -13.22 -15.01
N ALA A 7 10.23 -13.56 -13.75
CA ALA A 7 10.02 -14.91 -13.22
C ALA A 7 8.53 -15.25 -13.19
N VAL A 8 8.19 -16.48 -13.53
CA VAL A 8 6.80 -16.98 -13.54
C VAL A 8 6.57 -17.78 -12.28
N PHE A 9 5.58 -17.37 -11.48
CA PHE A 9 5.16 -18.05 -10.27
C PHE A 9 3.70 -18.51 -10.43
N THR A 10 3.52 -19.79 -10.74
CA THR A 10 2.26 -20.53 -10.75
C THR A 10 2.45 -21.82 -9.95
N ASP A 11 1.37 -22.51 -9.58
CA ASP A 11 1.47 -23.75 -8.79
C ASP A 11 2.40 -24.79 -9.46
N LYS A 12 2.33 -24.89 -10.79
CA LYS A 12 3.23 -25.76 -11.58
C LYS A 12 4.69 -25.31 -11.49
N SER A 13 4.97 -24.02 -11.55
CA SER A 13 6.35 -23.54 -11.48
C SER A 13 6.93 -23.65 -10.06
N ILE A 14 6.08 -23.62 -9.02
CA ILE A 14 6.48 -23.89 -7.63
C ILE A 14 6.86 -25.36 -7.46
N GLN A 15 6.09 -26.29 -8.06
CA GLN A 15 6.44 -27.71 -8.07
C GLN A 15 7.77 -27.97 -8.81
N LEU A 16 8.03 -27.27 -9.91
CA LEU A 16 9.31 -27.32 -10.64
C LEU A 16 10.46 -26.72 -9.82
N LEU A 17 10.21 -25.66 -9.06
CA LEU A 17 11.19 -25.04 -8.18
C LEU A 17 11.73 -26.04 -7.15
N GLY A 18 10.87 -26.91 -6.61
CA GLY A 18 11.28 -28.01 -5.72
C GLY A 18 12.23 -29.04 -6.38
N LYS A 19 12.35 -29.03 -7.71
CA LYS A 19 13.29 -29.85 -8.50
C LYS A 19 14.49 -29.03 -9.02
N ASN A 20 14.78 -27.87 -8.43
CA ASN A 20 15.78 -26.90 -8.91
C ASN A 20 15.55 -26.42 -10.36
N GLN A 21 14.28 -26.35 -10.78
CA GLN A 21 13.90 -25.83 -12.08
C GLN A 21 13.17 -24.49 -11.97
N TYR A 22 13.66 -23.48 -12.68
CA TYR A 22 13.20 -22.10 -12.58
C TYR A 22 12.49 -21.70 -13.86
N THR A 23 11.26 -21.18 -13.72
CA THR A 23 10.45 -20.79 -14.87
C THR A 23 10.47 -19.28 -15.06
N SER A 24 10.83 -18.81 -16.25
CA SER A 24 10.88 -17.39 -16.58
C SER A 24 10.34 -17.11 -17.99
N ASN A 25 9.82 -15.90 -18.20
CA ASN A 25 9.44 -15.43 -19.52
C ASN A 25 10.56 -14.57 -20.11
N VAL A 26 10.92 -14.90 -21.35
CA VAL A 26 11.99 -14.25 -22.11
C VAL A 26 11.46 -13.76 -23.46
N GLU A 27 12.11 -12.77 -24.05
CA GLU A 27 11.79 -12.29 -25.40
C GLU A 27 12.00 -13.40 -26.44
N SER A 28 11.10 -13.47 -27.43
CA SER A 28 11.11 -14.58 -28.41
C SER A 28 12.33 -14.58 -29.34
N GLY A 29 13.01 -13.43 -29.48
CA GLY A 29 14.18 -13.27 -30.34
C GLY A 29 15.49 -13.80 -29.75
N SER A 30 15.55 -14.02 -28.44
CA SER A 30 16.80 -14.40 -27.75
C SER A 30 17.12 -15.89 -27.92
N THR A 31 18.39 -16.20 -28.14
CA THR A 31 18.85 -17.58 -28.28
C THR A 31 19.05 -18.26 -26.92
N ARG A 32 18.96 -19.60 -26.88
CA ARG A 32 19.13 -20.38 -25.65
C ARG A 32 20.53 -20.20 -25.03
N THR A 33 21.54 -20.01 -25.88
CA THR A 33 22.93 -19.78 -25.51
C THR A 33 23.14 -18.40 -24.88
N GLU A 34 22.57 -17.34 -25.48
CA GLU A 34 22.59 -15.99 -24.91
C GLU A 34 21.98 -15.96 -23.51
N ILE A 35 20.80 -16.57 -23.35
CA ILE A 35 20.09 -16.59 -22.05
C ILE A 35 20.85 -17.43 -21.03
N LYS A 36 21.44 -18.56 -21.45
CA LYS A 36 22.29 -19.36 -20.56
C LYS A 36 23.45 -18.54 -20.04
N HIS A 37 24.21 -17.92 -20.93
CA HIS A 37 25.37 -17.12 -20.55
C HIS A 37 24.97 -15.94 -19.64
N TRP A 38 23.87 -15.26 -19.97
CA TRP A 38 23.34 -14.16 -19.16
C TRP A 38 22.95 -14.61 -17.75
N VAL A 39 22.26 -15.75 -17.62
CA VAL A 39 21.83 -16.30 -16.31
C VAL A 39 23.03 -16.69 -15.46
N GLU A 40 24.01 -17.38 -16.07
CA GLU A 40 25.22 -17.81 -15.36
C GLU A 40 26.03 -16.61 -14.86
N LEU A 41 26.23 -15.59 -15.70
CA LEU A 41 26.93 -14.36 -15.32
C LEU A 41 26.16 -13.53 -14.27
N PHE A 42 24.85 -13.33 -14.45
CA PHE A 42 24.08 -12.41 -13.62
C PHE A 42 23.84 -12.96 -12.21
N PHE A 43 23.53 -14.25 -12.10
CA PHE A 43 23.23 -14.88 -10.80
C PHE A 43 24.41 -15.64 -10.20
N GLY A 44 25.52 -15.78 -10.93
CA GLY A 44 26.66 -16.59 -10.47
C GLY A 44 26.28 -18.07 -10.30
N VAL A 45 25.42 -18.59 -11.18
CA VAL A 45 24.91 -19.97 -11.12
C VAL A 45 25.43 -20.80 -12.27
N LYS A 46 25.37 -22.12 -12.14
CA LYS A 46 25.68 -23.04 -13.25
C LYS A 46 24.43 -23.72 -13.78
N VAL A 47 24.17 -23.56 -15.08
CA VAL A 47 22.96 -24.08 -15.74
C VAL A 47 23.27 -25.43 -16.42
N ILE A 48 22.56 -26.49 -16.01
CA ILE A 48 22.67 -27.83 -16.63
C ILE A 48 21.91 -27.86 -17.96
N ALA A 49 20.64 -27.45 -17.93
CA ALA A 49 19.75 -27.54 -19.07
C ALA A 49 18.73 -26.39 -19.06
N MET A 50 18.22 -26.01 -20.23
CA MET A 50 17.26 -24.91 -20.35
C MET A 50 16.15 -25.20 -21.36
N ASN A 51 14.99 -25.68 -20.97
CA ASN A 51 13.92 -25.98 -21.93
C ASN A 51 13.13 -24.73 -22.30
N SER A 52 12.66 -24.65 -23.54
CA SER A 52 12.06 -23.43 -24.06
C SER A 52 10.86 -23.72 -24.95
N HIS A 53 9.71 -23.14 -24.62
CA HIS A 53 8.46 -23.36 -25.36
C HIS A 53 7.70 -22.05 -25.58
N ARG A 54 6.97 -21.97 -26.69
CA ARG A 54 6.09 -20.85 -27.00
C ARG A 54 4.71 -21.16 -26.41
N LEU A 55 4.16 -20.24 -25.63
CA LEU A 55 2.83 -20.43 -25.03
C LEU A 55 1.75 -20.19 -26.10
N PRO A 56 0.67 -20.99 -26.11
CA PRO A 56 -0.45 -20.76 -27.01
C PRO A 56 -1.11 -19.41 -26.68
N GLY A 57 -1.28 -18.57 -27.69
CA GLY A 57 -1.84 -17.23 -27.55
C GLY A 57 -3.28 -17.16 -28.07
N LYS A 58 -4.16 -16.48 -27.34
CA LYS A 58 -5.50 -16.14 -27.86
C LYS A 58 -5.36 -14.99 -28.87
N GLY A 59 -5.93 -15.17 -30.07
CA GLY A 59 -6.04 -14.09 -31.06
C GLY A 59 -6.76 -12.88 -30.46
N ARG A 60 -6.27 -11.68 -30.78
CA ARG A 60 -6.87 -10.41 -30.35
C ARG A 60 -7.07 -9.52 -31.56
N ARG A 61 -8.14 -8.72 -31.52
CA ARG A 61 -8.40 -7.71 -32.54
C ARG A 61 -7.37 -6.58 -32.38
N MET A 62 -6.56 -6.37 -33.41
CA MET A 62 -5.55 -5.31 -33.49
C MET A 62 -6.01 -4.30 -34.54
N GLY A 63 -7.00 -3.48 -34.18
CA GLY A 63 -7.67 -2.59 -35.12
C GLY A 63 -8.50 -3.38 -36.15
N PRO A 64 -8.33 -3.15 -37.46
CA PRO A 64 -9.10 -3.86 -38.49
C PRO A 64 -8.67 -5.32 -38.69
N ILE A 65 -7.49 -5.73 -38.21
CA ILE A 65 -6.92 -7.06 -38.45
C ILE A 65 -6.99 -7.90 -37.17
N MET A 66 -7.21 -9.21 -37.33
CA MET A 66 -7.04 -10.18 -36.24
C MET A 66 -5.57 -10.60 -36.15
N GLY A 67 -4.94 -10.39 -35.00
CA GLY A 67 -3.53 -10.69 -34.79
C GLY A 67 -3.24 -11.30 -33.42
N HIS A 68 -1.99 -11.69 -33.20
CA HIS A 68 -1.51 -12.16 -31.90
C HIS A 68 -0.58 -11.11 -31.29
N THR A 69 -0.65 -10.91 -29.97
CA THR A 69 0.25 -9.97 -29.26
C THR A 69 1.69 -10.50 -29.28
N MET A 70 2.67 -9.57 -29.31
CA MET A 70 4.11 -9.85 -29.21
C MET A 70 4.42 -10.97 -28.20
N HIS A 71 5.03 -12.04 -28.70
CA HIS A 71 5.16 -13.30 -27.99
C HIS A 71 6.40 -13.31 -27.08
N TYR A 72 6.19 -13.66 -25.81
CA TYR A 72 7.27 -14.13 -24.94
C TYR A 72 7.40 -15.65 -25.08
N ARG A 73 8.63 -16.16 -25.00
CA ARG A 73 8.89 -17.59 -24.87
C ARG A 73 9.05 -17.91 -23.38
N ARG A 74 8.53 -19.06 -22.94
CA ARG A 74 8.74 -19.52 -21.57
C ARG A 74 9.98 -20.41 -21.53
N MET A 75 10.91 -20.04 -20.67
CA MET A 75 12.14 -20.75 -20.35
C MET A 75 11.99 -21.50 -19.03
N ILE A 76 12.40 -22.76 -18.99
CA ILE A 76 12.54 -23.58 -17.79
C ILE A 76 14.02 -23.89 -17.65
N ILE A 77 14.64 -23.37 -16.60
CA ILE A 77 16.08 -23.40 -16.37
C ILE A 77 16.36 -24.42 -15.27
N THR A 78 17.11 -25.45 -15.57
CA THR A 78 17.56 -26.46 -14.60
C THR A 78 18.96 -26.10 -14.13
N LEU A 79 19.11 -25.84 -12.83
CA LEU A 79 20.40 -25.50 -12.22
C LEU A 79 21.13 -26.75 -11.72
N GLN A 80 22.45 -26.62 -11.59
CA GLN A 80 23.23 -27.61 -10.88
C GLN A 80 22.84 -27.65 -9.39
N PRO A 81 22.74 -28.84 -8.76
CA PRO A 81 22.48 -28.95 -7.33
C PRO A 81 23.48 -28.12 -6.53
N GLY A 82 22.99 -27.34 -5.56
CA GLY A 82 23.78 -26.39 -4.77
C GLY A 82 23.67 -24.93 -5.24
N TYR A 83 23.19 -24.68 -6.46
CA TYR A 83 22.90 -23.32 -6.95
C TYR A 83 21.42 -22.98 -6.82
N SER A 84 21.14 -21.71 -6.52
CA SER A 84 19.77 -21.19 -6.47
C SER A 84 19.71 -19.81 -7.12
N ILE A 85 18.59 -19.52 -7.79
CA ILE A 85 18.32 -18.17 -8.31
C ILE A 85 17.44 -17.46 -7.29
N PRO A 86 17.89 -16.36 -6.67
CA PRO A 86 17.03 -15.58 -5.80
C PRO A 86 15.85 -15.05 -6.62
N PRO A 87 14.63 -15.01 -6.06
CA PRO A 87 13.50 -14.44 -6.76
C PRO A 87 13.88 -13.01 -7.18
N LEU A 88 13.78 -12.72 -8.48
CA LEU A 88 13.87 -11.37 -9.01
C LEU A 88 12.71 -10.56 -8.44
N ARG A 89 12.87 -10.11 -7.20
CA ARG A 89 12.09 -9.02 -6.64
C ARG A 89 12.33 -7.92 -7.66
N LYS A 90 11.27 -7.45 -8.35
CA LYS A 90 11.35 -6.11 -8.93
C LYS A 90 12.07 -5.30 -7.86
N LYS A 91 13.11 -4.53 -8.22
CA LYS A 91 13.34 -3.31 -7.48
C LYS A 91 12.03 -2.53 -7.60
N ARG A 92 11.02 -2.89 -6.78
CA ARG A 92 10.34 -1.93 -5.95
C ARG A 92 11.55 -1.26 -5.35
N THR A 93 11.90 -0.13 -5.94
CA THR A 93 12.51 0.96 -5.21
C THR A 93 12.16 0.74 -3.76
N GLU A 94 13.15 0.60 -2.90
CA GLU A 94 12.96 0.64 -1.46
C GLU A 94 12.35 2.00 -1.12
N ILE A 95 11.09 2.18 -1.48
CA ILE A 95 10.12 2.92 -0.74
C ILE A 95 9.99 2.06 0.51
N LYS A 96 10.99 2.19 1.39
CA LYS A 96 10.77 2.17 2.83
C LYS A 96 9.40 2.80 3.02
N ILE A 97 8.51 2.02 3.61
CA ILE A 97 7.10 2.28 3.84
C ILE A 97 6.88 3.75 4.20
N LEU A 98 6.79 4.58 3.17
CA LEU A 98 5.94 5.73 3.13
C LEU A 98 4.76 5.14 2.40
N ASN A 99 3.74 4.73 3.16
CA ASN A 99 2.37 4.84 2.67
C ASN A 99 2.18 6.33 2.36
N SER A 100 2.75 6.80 1.26
CA SER A 100 2.45 8.11 0.73
C SER A 100 0.98 8.02 0.38
N MET A 101 0.16 8.83 1.05
CA MET A 101 -1.26 9.00 0.74
C MET A 101 -1.39 9.44 -0.72
N ALA A 102 -1.38 8.47 -1.62
CA ALA A 102 -1.36 8.65 -3.06
C ALA A 102 -2.76 8.37 -3.57
N ILE A 103 -3.27 9.31 -4.36
CA ILE A 103 -4.56 9.17 -5.00
C ILE A 103 -4.47 8.03 -6.02
N HIS A 104 -5.18 6.94 -5.77
CA HIS A 104 -5.31 5.82 -6.69
C HIS A 104 -6.50 6.02 -7.62
N LEU A 105 -6.23 6.05 -8.92
CA LEU A 105 -7.25 6.07 -9.95
C LEU A 105 -7.82 4.67 -10.16
N TYR A 106 -9.15 4.56 -10.23
CA TYR A 106 -9.79 3.30 -10.59
C TYR A 106 -9.51 2.92 -12.05
N LYS A 107 -9.56 1.60 -12.35
CA LYS A 107 -9.61 1.15 -13.74
C LYS A 107 -10.94 1.57 -14.37
N THR A 108 -10.87 2.01 -15.62
CA THR A 108 -12.01 2.47 -16.43
C THR A 108 -12.86 1.29 -16.93
N SER A 109 -13.40 0.51 -16.00
CA SER A 109 -14.18 -0.71 -16.30
C SER A 109 -15.69 -0.43 -16.44
N THR A 110 -16.23 0.55 -15.71
CA THR A 110 -17.63 0.99 -15.82
C THR A 110 -17.71 2.51 -16.02
N PRO A 111 -18.83 3.05 -16.56
CA PRO A 111 -18.98 4.49 -16.72
C PRO A 111 -18.80 5.28 -15.42
N SER A 112 -19.26 4.73 -14.29
CA SER A 112 -19.15 5.35 -12.97
C SER A 112 -17.73 5.38 -12.41
N THR A 113 -16.87 4.41 -12.77
CA THR A 113 -15.49 4.35 -12.27
C THR A 113 -14.49 5.13 -13.11
N ARG A 114 -14.87 5.63 -14.30
CA ARG A 114 -13.94 6.33 -15.22
C ARG A 114 -13.24 7.53 -14.59
N ASN A 115 -13.97 8.31 -13.80
CA ASN A 115 -13.44 9.49 -13.09
C ASN A 115 -13.26 9.22 -11.58
N GLY A 116 -13.37 7.96 -11.16
CA GLY A 116 -13.31 7.61 -9.76
C GLY A 116 -11.85 7.56 -9.27
N ALA A 117 -11.62 8.19 -8.12
CA ALA A 117 -10.35 8.14 -7.42
C ALA A 117 -10.57 7.79 -5.94
N VAL A 118 -9.63 7.05 -5.35
CA VAL A 118 -9.65 6.70 -3.93
C VAL A 118 -8.27 6.86 -3.32
N ASP A 119 -8.24 7.25 -2.05
CA ASP A 119 -7.01 7.22 -1.26
C ASP A 119 -6.73 5.79 -0.76
N SER A 120 -5.45 5.47 -0.63
CA SER A 120 -4.97 4.22 -0.05
C SER A 120 -5.45 4.10 1.41
N GLN A 121 -6.24 3.06 1.71
CA GLN A 121 -6.74 2.82 3.06
C GLN A 121 -5.66 2.14 3.91
N VAL A 122 -5.26 2.81 5.00
CA VAL A 122 -4.49 2.17 6.07
C VAL A 122 -5.42 1.19 6.80
N LYS A 123 -5.00 -0.07 6.94
CA LYS A 123 -5.77 -1.10 7.68
C LYS A 123 -5.97 -0.64 9.12
N SER A 124 -7.22 -0.37 9.50
CA SER A 124 -7.59 -0.07 10.89
C SER A 124 -7.92 -1.36 11.64
N ASN A 125 -7.43 -1.51 12.86
CA ASN A 125 -7.94 -2.52 13.79
C ASN A 125 -8.50 -1.80 15.05
N PRO A 126 -9.75 -1.32 15.01
CA PRO A 126 -10.25 -0.37 15.98
C PRO A 126 -10.84 -1.10 17.19
N ARG A 127 -10.01 -1.51 18.14
CA ARG A 127 -10.47 -2.05 19.43
C ARG A 127 -9.85 -1.29 20.59
N ASN A 128 -10.30 -0.05 20.77
CA ASN A 128 -9.88 0.83 21.86
C ASN A 128 -11.10 1.49 22.52
N ASN A 129 -11.02 1.79 23.81
CA ASN A 129 -12.07 2.45 24.62
C ASN A 129 -12.38 3.91 24.22
N LEU A 130 -11.78 4.40 23.13
CA LEU A 130 -11.89 5.78 22.63
C LEU A 130 -12.96 5.94 21.54
N ILE A 131 -13.74 4.88 21.28
CA ILE A 131 -14.73 4.80 20.22
C ILE A 131 -16.12 4.79 20.84
N TYR A 132 -16.98 5.69 20.40
CA TYR A 132 -18.33 5.88 20.93
C TYR A 132 -19.39 5.80 19.83
N GLY A 133 -20.56 5.28 20.17
CA GLY A 133 -21.73 5.37 19.31
C GLY A 133 -22.20 6.82 19.22
N GLN A 134 -22.14 7.42 18.03
CA GLN A 134 -22.64 8.77 17.82
C GLN A 134 -23.87 8.76 16.93
N ARG A 135 -24.99 9.24 17.47
CA ARG A 135 -26.16 9.57 16.65
C ARG A 135 -25.82 10.79 15.81
N ARG A 136 -25.93 10.69 14.49
CA ARG A 136 -25.74 11.84 13.59
C ARG A 136 -26.73 12.93 14.00
N CYS A 137 -26.23 14.12 14.32
CA CYS A 137 -27.07 15.26 14.71
C CYS A 137 -28.14 15.50 13.65
N GLY A 138 -29.41 15.27 14.00
CA GLY A 138 -30.65 15.61 13.29
C GLY A 138 -30.82 15.19 11.82
N LYS A 139 -29.79 14.64 11.17
CA LYS A 139 -29.70 14.48 9.71
C LYS A 139 -30.13 15.76 8.95
N GLY A 140 -29.80 16.94 9.48
CA GLY A 140 -30.21 18.24 8.92
C GLY A 140 -31.49 18.84 9.52
N ARG A 141 -32.08 18.19 10.53
CA ARG A 141 -33.20 18.72 11.31
C ARG A 141 -32.74 19.32 12.64
N ASN A 142 -33.46 20.31 13.15
CA ASN A 142 -33.27 20.86 14.49
C ASN A 142 -34.04 20.05 15.55
N ALA A 143 -33.99 20.48 16.82
CA ALA A 143 -34.70 19.84 17.94
C ALA A 143 -36.23 19.80 17.77
N ARG A 144 -36.81 20.70 16.95
CA ARG A 144 -38.25 20.72 16.61
C ARG A 144 -38.61 19.79 15.44
N GLY A 145 -37.63 19.08 14.86
CA GLY A 145 -37.83 18.22 13.69
C GLY A 145 -37.89 18.96 12.35
N ILE A 146 -37.68 20.27 12.34
CA ILE A 146 -37.71 21.11 11.13
C ILE A 146 -36.37 20.99 10.39
N ILE A 147 -36.41 20.80 9.06
CA ILE A 147 -35.21 20.78 8.22
C ILE A 147 -34.60 22.19 8.19
N THR A 148 -33.46 22.37 8.85
CA THR A 148 -32.68 23.60 8.81
C THR A 148 -31.52 23.52 7.82
N ALA A 149 -31.01 22.31 7.56
CA ALA A 149 -29.97 22.06 6.57
C ALA A 149 -30.44 21.02 5.55
N ARG A 150 -30.56 21.44 4.28
CA ARG A 150 -30.97 20.58 3.16
C ARG A 150 -29.83 19.65 2.71
N HIS A 151 -30.17 18.63 1.92
CA HIS A 151 -29.24 17.65 1.33
C HIS A 151 -28.40 16.87 2.38
N ARG A 152 -28.97 16.64 3.57
CA ARG A 152 -28.35 15.84 4.64
C ARG A 152 -29.26 14.63 4.95
N GLY A 153 -28.67 13.44 5.06
CA GLY A 153 -29.42 12.19 5.32
C GLY A 153 -28.77 10.97 4.66
N GLY A 154 -29.30 9.77 4.93
CA GLY A 154 -29.02 8.54 4.14
C GLY A 154 -27.62 7.90 4.18
N GLY A 155 -26.57 8.56 4.70
CA GLY A 155 -25.21 8.00 4.64
C GLY A 155 -24.92 6.84 5.63
N HIS A 156 -23.83 6.10 5.36
CA HIS A 156 -23.36 4.94 6.15
C HIS A 156 -23.15 5.20 7.65
N LYS A 157 -23.47 4.26 8.54
CA LYS A 157 -23.27 4.41 10.00
C LYS A 157 -21.79 4.69 10.34
N ARG A 158 -21.53 5.60 11.27
CA ARG A 158 -20.17 5.99 11.69
C ARG A 158 -20.08 5.93 13.21
N LEU A 159 -18.91 5.52 13.71
CA LEU A 159 -18.57 5.59 15.12
C LEU A 159 -17.73 6.85 15.36
N TYR A 160 -17.95 7.52 16.48
CA TYR A 160 -17.17 8.68 16.85
C TYR A 160 -15.90 8.27 17.55
N ARG A 161 -14.78 8.86 17.14
CA ARG A 161 -13.50 8.73 17.82
C ARG A 161 -13.24 9.99 18.63
N LYS A 162 -13.07 9.83 19.95
CA LYS A 162 -12.76 10.92 20.87
C LYS A 162 -11.32 11.39 20.63
N ILE A 163 -11.19 12.56 20.03
CA ILE A 163 -9.91 13.25 19.84
C ILE A 163 -9.63 14.14 21.06
N ASP A 164 -8.36 14.20 21.44
CA ASP A 164 -7.82 15.26 22.27
C ASP A 164 -7.44 16.48 21.41
N PHE A 165 -8.35 17.45 21.34
CA PHE A 165 -8.10 18.74 20.68
C PHE A 165 -7.41 19.75 21.59
N ARG A 166 -7.44 19.53 22.91
CA ARG A 166 -6.98 20.52 23.89
C ARG A 166 -5.49 20.39 24.17
N ARG A 167 -4.94 19.17 24.09
CA ARG A 167 -3.50 18.91 24.31
C ARG A 167 -3.02 19.42 25.68
N ASN A 168 -3.85 19.24 26.70
CA ASN A 168 -3.66 19.82 28.04
C ASN A 168 -2.56 19.15 28.87
N GLU A 169 -2.19 17.91 28.56
CA GLU A 169 -1.12 17.20 29.26
C GLU A 169 0.23 17.80 28.90
N LYS A 170 0.79 18.57 29.82
CA LYS A 170 2.07 19.25 29.66
C LYS A 170 3.21 18.31 30.03
N ASP A 171 4.26 18.36 29.24
CA ASP A 171 5.57 17.74 29.46
C ASP A 171 5.56 16.20 29.54
N ILE A 172 4.47 15.57 29.08
CA ILE A 172 4.37 14.12 28.93
C ILE A 172 4.67 13.75 27.48
N TYR A 173 5.72 12.94 27.30
CA TYR A 173 6.07 12.39 25.99
C TYR A 173 5.12 11.26 25.61
N GLY A 174 4.61 11.32 24.39
CA GLY A 174 3.80 10.27 23.79
C GLY A 174 4.36 9.80 22.46
N ARG A 175 4.23 8.51 22.16
CA ARG A 175 4.69 7.90 20.91
C ARG A 175 3.51 7.62 19.98
N ILE A 176 3.66 7.95 18.70
CA ILE A 176 2.69 7.60 17.66
C ILE A 176 2.74 6.09 17.42
N VAL A 177 1.63 5.41 17.63
CA VAL A 177 1.53 3.95 17.44
C VAL A 177 0.89 3.61 16.11
N THR A 178 -0.20 4.28 15.76
CA THR A 178 -0.93 4.03 14.51
C THR A 178 -1.38 5.32 13.88
N ILE A 179 -1.55 5.30 12.55
CA ILE A 179 -2.23 6.34 11.78
C ILE A 179 -3.48 5.69 11.20
N GLU A 180 -4.65 6.26 11.46
CA GLU A 180 -5.94 5.67 11.10
C GLU A 180 -6.80 6.65 10.30
N TYR A 181 -7.62 6.09 9.41
CA TYR A 181 -8.69 6.83 8.76
C TYR A 181 -9.84 7.11 9.74
N ASP A 182 -10.37 8.34 9.74
CA ASP A 182 -11.58 8.68 10.51
C ASP A 182 -12.77 9.11 9.65
N PRO A 183 -13.93 8.41 9.73
CA PRO A 183 -15.07 8.73 8.87
C PRO A 183 -15.80 10.02 9.29
N ASN A 184 -15.46 10.65 10.42
CA ASN A 184 -16.13 11.86 10.89
C ASN A 184 -15.42 13.14 10.46
N ARG A 185 -14.28 13.04 9.78
CA ARG A 185 -13.47 14.17 9.32
C ARG A 185 -12.67 13.79 8.07
N ASN A 186 -12.03 14.77 7.43
CA ASN A 186 -11.16 14.51 6.28
C ASN A 186 -9.75 14.08 6.72
N ALA A 187 -9.24 14.69 7.80
CA ALA A 187 -7.90 14.40 8.30
C ALA A 187 -7.78 12.98 8.90
N TYR A 188 -6.61 12.37 8.68
CA TYR A 188 -6.22 11.17 9.41
C TYR A 188 -6.00 11.49 10.89
N ILE A 189 -6.03 10.45 11.72
CA ILE A 189 -5.76 10.58 13.15
C ILE A 189 -4.62 9.66 13.56
N CYS A 190 -3.90 10.06 14.59
CA CYS A 190 -2.86 9.26 15.20
C CYS A 190 -3.32 8.74 16.56
N LEU A 191 -3.10 7.47 16.84
CA LEU A 191 -3.16 6.94 18.20
C LEU A 191 -1.83 7.21 18.88
N ILE A 192 -1.86 7.91 20.01
CA ILE A 192 -0.71 8.17 20.86
C ILE A 192 -0.80 7.30 22.09
N HIS A 193 0.32 6.69 22.48
CA HIS A 193 0.52 6.14 23.81
C HIS A 193 1.46 7.08 24.57
N TYR A 194 0.97 7.65 25.67
CA TYR A 194 1.76 8.50 26.55
C TYR A 194 2.54 7.68 27.58
N GLY A 195 3.56 8.29 28.17
CA GLY A 195 4.40 7.65 29.19
C GLY A 195 3.65 7.27 30.48
N ASP A 196 2.55 7.95 30.78
CA ASP A 196 1.62 7.64 31.89
C ASP A 196 0.72 6.42 31.63
N GLY A 197 0.76 5.85 30.41
CA GLY A 197 -0.08 4.74 29.98
C GLY A 197 -1.41 5.16 29.36
N GLU A 198 -1.72 6.47 29.33
CA GLU A 198 -2.91 6.97 28.66
C GLU A 198 -2.79 6.84 27.13
N LYS A 199 -3.95 6.62 26.50
CA LYS A 199 -4.07 6.53 25.06
C LYS A 199 -5.03 7.58 24.57
N ARG A 200 -4.61 8.39 23.60
CA ARG A 200 -5.44 9.45 23.04
C ARG A 200 -5.29 9.50 21.52
N TYR A 201 -6.36 9.90 20.85
CA TYR A 201 -6.29 10.25 19.44
C TYR A 201 -5.97 11.73 19.27
N ILE A 202 -5.10 12.04 18.31
CA ILE A 202 -4.87 13.39 17.82
C ILE A 202 -5.10 13.46 16.31
N LEU A 203 -5.20 14.67 15.77
CA LEU A 203 -5.11 14.86 14.33
C LEU A 203 -3.70 14.52 13.85
N HIS A 204 -3.61 13.79 12.74
CA HIS A 204 -2.33 13.43 12.14
C HIS A 204 -1.65 14.69 11.56
N PRO A 205 -0.49 15.13 12.11
CA PRO A 205 0.26 16.21 11.52
C PRO A 205 0.98 15.73 10.28
N ARG A 206 1.01 16.57 9.25
CA ARG A 206 1.67 16.23 7.97
C ARG A 206 3.13 15.90 8.21
N GLY A 207 3.58 14.76 7.70
CA GLY A 207 5.00 14.36 7.76
C GLY A 207 5.40 13.59 9.02
N ALA A 208 4.52 13.46 10.02
CA ALA A 208 4.79 12.57 11.14
C ALA A 208 4.72 11.10 10.69
N ILE A 209 5.56 10.26 11.28
CA ILE A 209 5.60 8.83 11.01
C ILE A 209 5.27 8.03 12.26
N ILE A 210 4.89 6.77 12.06
CA ILE A 210 4.69 5.84 13.17
C ILE A 210 6.02 5.70 13.93
N GLY A 211 5.96 5.85 15.25
CA GLY A 211 7.10 5.78 16.14
C GLY A 211 7.66 7.14 16.57
N ASP A 212 7.24 8.25 15.93
CA ASP A 212 7.64 9.60 16.35
C ASP A 212 7.14 9.93 17.76
N THR A 213 7.92 10.74 18.46
CA THR A 213 7.59 11.31 19.76
C THR A 213 6.93 12.66 19.60
N ILE A 214 5.85 12.87 20.36
CA ILE A 214 5.10 14.11 20.44
C ILE A 214 5.00 14.50 21.91
N VAL A 215 5.16 15.78 22.19
CA VAL A 215 4.96 16.37 23.51
C VAL A 215 4.17 17.68 23.38
N SER A 216 3.47 18.04 24.45
CA SER A 216 2.78 19.34 24.58
C SER A 216 3.40 20.06 25.77
N GLY A 217 3.67 21.36 25.69
CA GLY A 217 4.32 22.09 26.78
C GLY A 217 4.72 23.51 26.38
N THR A 218 5.17 24.30 27.36
CA THR A 218 5.63 25.68 27.14
C THR A 218 7.06 25.74 26.61
N GLU A 219 7.93 24.85 27.08
CA GLU A 219 9.38 24.84 26.76
C GLU A 219 9.74 23.66 25.84
N VAL A 220 8.87 23.36 24.89
CA VAL A 220 9.00 22.21 23.99
C VAL A 220 9.68 22.62 22.67
N PRO A 221 10.50 21.76 22.05
CA PRO A 221 11.07 22.09 20.74
C PRO A 221 9.99 22.26 19.66
N ILE A 222 10.16 23.27 18.81
CA ILE A 222 9.30 23.50 17.62
C ILE A 222 9.56 22.37 16.62
N LYS A 223 8.72 21.33 16.72
CA LYS A 223 8.76 20.13 15.86
C LYS A 223 7.35 19.76 15.43
N MET A 224 7.22 19.17 14.25
CA MET A 224 5.94 18.70 13.73
C MET A 224 5.22 17.77 14.74
N GLY A 225 3.98 18.12 15.07
CA GLY A 225 3.14 17.39 16.02
C GLY A 225 3.18 17.91 17.45
N ASN A 226 4.24 18.63 17.85
CA ASN A 226 4.31 19.23 19.17
C ASN A 226 3.31 20.38 19.31
N ALA A 227 2.79 20.57 20.52
CA ALA A 227 1.82 21.62 20.82
C ALA A 227 2.43 22.60 21.84
N LEU A 228 2.40 23.88 21.48
CA LEU A 228 2.90 24.99 22.29
C LEU A 228 1.86 26.11 22.34
N PRO A 229 1.89 26.97 23.37
CA PRO A 229 1.16 28.23 23.35
C PRO A 229 1.61 29.09 22.18
N LEU A 230 0.67 29.82 21.55
CA LEU A 230 0.97 30.68 20.40
C LEU A 230 2.00 31.79 20.71
N SER A 231 2.18 32.15 21.98
CA SER A 231 3.20 33.13 22.41
C SER A 231 4.64 32.58 22.34
N ALA A 232 4.80 31.26 22.25
CA ALA A 232 6.10 30.57 22.29
C ALA A 232 6.48 29.93 20.94
N VAL A 233 5.70 30.20 19.88
CA VAL A 233 5.90 29.70 18.51
C VAL A 233 6.54 30.77 17.64
#